data_AF-A0A9P6Z482-F1
#
_entry.id   AF-A0A9P6Z482-F1
#
_cell.length_a   1.000
_cell.length_b   1.000
_cell.length_c   1.000
_cell.angle_alpha   90.00
_cell.angle_beta   90.00
_cell.angle_gamma   90.00
#
_symmetry.space_group_name_H-M   'P 1'
#
loop_
_entity.id
_entity.type
_entity.pdbx_description
1 polymer ?
#
loop_
_entity_poly.entity_id
_entity_poly.type
_entity_poly.pdbx_seq_one_letter_code
_entity_poly.pdbx_strand_id
1 'polypeptide(L)'
;MVHLPTTFFRRLNSVIYQFVWHNCKPKIKYMQLCLNPNLGGLGLLDPQFQRHNLQLRWIRQLPEDNFPQSCSQPILLDHIRRFYSGNTGTRLALFFPLLRLCPAAHANNFMQNIYEAADSFGYADTQQAKCTPATLLHVLLSAICAMIPTDYWITRSRHKKLKVSQFFMYDHHFGCIRPLLSSEQPFYPRLVSRLSRDIHNRIIKLNQLIWPHILNQNKPLGRSI
;
A
#
# COMPACT_ATOMS: atom_id res chain seq x y z
N MET A 1 -6.34 -21.49 -4.20
CA MET A 1 -6.00 -20.56 -5.30
C MET A 1 -4.51 -20.72 -5.59
N VAL A 2 -4.14 -21.05 -6.84
CA VAL A 2 -2.77 -21.45 -7.22
C VAL A 2 -1.93 -20.21 -7.58
N HIS A 3 -0.72 -20.09 -7.04
CA HIS A 3 0.25 -19.07 -7.47
C HIS A 3 0.74 -19.42 -8.88
N LEU A 4 0.42 -18.58 -9.86
CA LEU A 4 0.83 -18.77 -11.25
C LEU A 4 2.20 -18.11 -11.49
N PRO A 5 3.21 -18.86 -11.97
CA PRO A 5 4.54 -18.31 -12.21
C PRO A 5 4.50 -17.26 -13.33
N THR A 6 5.45 -16.33 -13.31
CA THR A 6 5.59 -15.29 -14.34
C THR A 6 5.78 -15.86 -15.75
N THR A 7 6.33 -17.06 -15.85
CA THR A 7 6.49 -17.82 -17.10
C THR A 7 5.15 -18.20 -17.73
N PHE A 8 4.11 -18.47 -16.92
CA PHE A 8 2.75 -18.72 -17.41
C PHE A 8 2.20 -17.48 -18.13
N PHE A 9 2.29 -16.30 -17.49
CA PHE A 9 1.83 -15.04 -18.09
C PHE A 9 2.63 -14.68 -19.34
N ARG A 10 3.93 -14.95 -19.36
CA ARG A 10 4.77 -14.72 -20.56
C ARG A 10 4.31 -15.59 -21.73
N ARG A 11 4.00 -16.87 -21.48
CA ARG A 11 3.46 -17.78 -22.50
C ARG A 11 2.08 -17.32 -22.97
N LEU A 12 1.21 -16.94 -22.05
CA LEU A 12 -0.14 -16.47 -22.37
C LEU A 12 -0.10 -15.18 -23.21
N ASN A 13 0.75 -14.22 -22.83
CA ASN A 13 0.99 -13.03 -23.64
C ASN A 13 1.51 -13.39 -25.03
N SER A 14 2.44 -14.35 -25.13
CA SER A 14 2.94 -14.84 -26.43
C SER A 14 1.84 -15.42 -27.31
N VAL A 15 0.93 -16.21 -26.74
CA VAL A 15 -0.21 -16.80 -27.47
C VAL A 15 -1.19 -15.72 -27.94
N ILE A 16 -1.56 -14.79 -27.06
CA ILE A 16 -2.43 -13.66 -27.44
C ILE A 16 -1.76 -12.84 -28.55
N TYR A 17 -0.46 -12.60 -28.43
CA TYR A 17 0.28 -11.80 -29.38
C TYR A 17 0.42 -12.51 -30.74
N GLN A 18 0.68 -13.82 -30.75
CA GLN A 18 0.66 -14.64 -31.97
C GLN A 18 -0.71 -14.66 -32.63
N PHE A 19 -1.79 -14.72 -31.85
CA PHE A 19 -3.16 -14.65 -32.34
C PHE A 19 -3.44 -13.31 -33.03
N VAL A 20 -3.13 -12.19 -32.37
CA VAL A 20 -3.36 -10.83 -32.91
C VAL A 20 -2.57 -10.60 -34.19
N TRP A 21 -1.35 -11.11 -34.27
CA TRP A 21 -0.49 -10.94 -35.44
C TRP A 21 -0.61 -12.06 -36.47
N HIS A 22 -1.50 -13.05 -36.29
CA HIS A 22 -1.59 -14.24 -37.16
C HIS A 22 -0.22 -14.87 -37.46
N ASN A 23 0.61 -15.06 -36.42
CA ASN A 23 2.00 -15.53 -36.52
C ASN A 23 2.96 -14.64 -37.34
N CYS A 24 2.58 -13.40 -37.67
CA CYS A 24 3.47 -12.43 -38.32
C CYS A 24 4.38 -11.73 -37.32
N LYS A 25 5.47 -11.12 -37.82
CA LYS A 25 6.40 -10.35 -36.97
C LYS A 25 5.70 -9.12 -36.38
N PRO A 26 5.65 -9.02 -35.05
CA PRO A 26 4.93 -7.94 -34.39
C PRO A 26 5.72 -6.62 -34.46
N LYS A 27 5.05 -5.53 -34.79
CA LYS A 27 5.66 -4.20 -34.91
C LYS A 27 5.50 -3.33 -33.65
N ILE A 28 4.60 -3.72 -32.75
CA ILE A 28 4.15 -2.88 -31.64
C ILE A 28 4.19 -3.70 -30.35
N LYS A 29 4.81 -3.17 -29.29
CA LYS A 29 4.91 -3.83 -27.98
C LYS A 29 3.53 -4.22 -27.43
N TYR A 30 3.44 -5.39 -26.80
CA TYR A 30 2.20 -5.91 -26.21
C TYR A 30 1.49 -4.91 -25.28
N MET A 31 2.23 -4.20 -24.43
CA MET A 31 1.68 -3.17 -23.54
C MET A 31 0.94 -2.05 -24.26
N GLN A 32 1.36 -1.70 -25.49
CA GLN A 32 0.69 -0.70 -26.30
C GLN A 32 -0.67 -1.22 -26.81
N LEU A 33 -0.75 -2.52 -27.12
CA LEU A 33 -1.99 -3.16 -27.55
C LEU A 33 -3.00 -3.26 -26.40
N CYS A 34 -2.53 -3.32 -25.15
CA CYS A 34 -3.38 -3.29 -23.97
C CYS A 34 -3.96 -1.91 -23.64
N LEU A 35 -3.48 -0.83 -24.28
CA LEU A 35 -4.04 0.51 -24.06
C LEU A 35 -5.46 0.60 -24.62
N ASN A 36 -6.22 1.58 -24.11
CA ASN A 36 -7.56 1.88 -24.60
C ASN A 36 -7.50 2.23 -26.11
N PRO A 37 -8.49 1.81 -26.92
CA PRO A 37 -8.62 2.21 -28.33
C PRO A 37 -8.48 3.73 -28.56
N ASN A 38 -8.99 4.55 -27.65
CA ASN A 38 -8.89 6.02 -27.70
C ASN A 38 -7.45 6.54 -27.57
N LEU A 39 -6.52 5.73 -27.07
CA LEU A 39 -5.10 6.04 -26.91
C LEU A 39 -4.22 5.30 -27.96
N GLY A 40 -4.84 4.76 -29.01
CA GLY A 40 -4.14 4.02 -30.07
C GLY A 40 -3.78 2.57 -29.71
N GLY A 41 -4.41 2.00 -28.68
CA GLY A 41 -4.31 0.57 -28.36
C GLY A 41 -5.43 -0.27 -28.97
N LEU A 42 -5.43 -1.57 -28.67
CA LEU A 42 -6.49 -2.50 -29.08
C LEU A 42 -7.44 -2.86 -27.93
N GLY A 43 -7.21 -2.32 -26.73
CA GLY A 43 -7.96 -2.68 -25.53
C GLY A 43 -7.75 -4.13 -25.11
N LEU A 44 -6.62 -4.76 -25.46
CA LEU A 44 -6.35 -6.13 -25.06
C LEU A 44 -6.23 -6.23 -23.53
N LEU A 45 -6.79 -7.30 -22.97
CA LEU A 45 -6.64 -7.59 -21.56
C LEU A 45 -5.18 -7.93 -21.26
N ASP A 46 -4.54 -7.14 -20.38
CA ASP A 46 -3.29 -7.56 -19.75
C ASP A 46 -3.59 -8.65 -18.71
N PRO A 47 -3.15 -9.90 -18.92
CA PRO A 47 -3.44 -11.00 -18.03
C PRO A 47 -2.88 -10.82 -16.62
N GLN A 48 -1.75 -10.13 -16.48
CA GLN A 48 -1.18 -9.82 -15.16
C GLN A 48 -2.04 -8.79 -14.46
N PHE A 49 -2.38 -7.68 -15.13
CA PHE A 49 -3.27 -6.67 -14.57
C PHE A 49 -4.63 -7.25 -14.18
N GLN A 50 -5.22 -8.08 -15.05
CA GLN A 50 -6.51 -8.74 -14.80
C GLN A 50 -6.45 -9.66 -13.58
N ARG A 51 -5.37 -10.43 -13.40
CA ARG A 51 -5.17 -11.25 -12.20
C ARG A 51 -5.23 -10.40 -10.94
N HIS A 52 -4.48 -9.30 -10.89
CA HIS A 52 -4.46 -8.43 -9.71
C HIS A 52 -5.85 -7.82 -9.45
N ASN A 53 -6.58 -7.41 -10.50
CA ASN A 53 -7.96 -6.91 -10.37
C ASN A 53 -8.92 -7.95 -9.79
N LEU A 54 -8.81 -9.21 -10.21
CA LEU A 54 -9.61 -10.30 -9.64
C LEU A 54 -9.31 -10.51 -8.15
N GLN A 55 -8.06 -10.28 -7.72
CA GLN A 55 -7.69 -10.35 -6.30
C GLN A 55 -8.27 -9.18 -5.47
N LEU A 56 -8.36 -7.98 -6.05
CA LEU A 56 -8.98 -6.84 -5.38
C LEU A 56 -10.42 -7.10 -4.97
N ARG A 57 -11.17 -7.90 -5.72
CA ARG A 57 -12.55 -8.27 -5.36
C ARG A 57 -12.62 -8.92 -3.97
N TRP A 58 -11.65 -9.76 -3.65
CA TRP A 58 -11.56 -10.41 -2.33
C TRP A 58 -11.08 -9.42 -1.27
N ILE A 59 -10.14 -8.54 -1.62
CA ILE A 59 -9.63 -7.50 -0.70
C ILE A 59 -10.76 -6.58 -0.26
N ARG A 60 -11.67 -6.17 -1.16
CA ARG A 60 -12.79 -5.26 -0.82
C ARG A 60 -13.73 -5.82 0.25
N GLN A 61 -13.81 -7.13 0.42
CA GLN A 61 -14.67 -7.75 1.44
C GLN A 61 -14.04 -7.75 2.83
N LEU A 62 -12.72 -7.57 2.95
CA LEU A 62 -12.00 -7.75 4.21
C LEU A 62 -12.08 -6.58 5.19
N PRO A 63 -12.15 -5.31 4.76
CA PRO A 63 -12.19 -4.18 5.69
C PRO A 63 -13.55 -3.99 6.36
N GLU A 64 -14.64 -4.45 5.73
CA GLU A 64 -15.99 -4.29 6.27
C GLU A 64 -16.23 -5.20 7.48
N ASP A 65 -16.73 -4.64 8.58
CA ASP A 65 -16.90 -5.36 9.84
C ASP A 65 -17.96 -6.47 9.77
N ASN A 66 -18.95 -6.34 8.87
CA ASN A 66 -20.01 -7.31 8.64
C ASN A 66 -20.36 -7.33 7.15
N PHE A 67 -19.66 -8.13 6.33
CA PHE A 67 -20.08 -8.37 4.94
C PHE A 67 -21.14 -9.49 4.97
N PRO A 68 -22.45 -9.18 4.93
CA PRO A 68 -23.49 -10.12 5.37
C PRO A 68 -23.70 -11.33 4.45
N GLN A 69 -22.87 -11.49 3.41
CA GLN A 69 -23.01 -12.53 2.38
C GLN A 69 -21.68 -13.18 1.96
N SER A 70 -20.55 -12.94 2.64
CA SER A 70 -19.27 -13.51 2.23
C SER A 70 -18.91 -14.76 3.04
N CYS A 71 -18.97 -15.92 2.39
CA CYS A 71 -18.50 -17.19 2.94
C CYS A 71 -16.96 -17.27 3.04
N SER A 72 -16.23 -16.45 2.27
CA SER A 72 -14.77 -16.45 2.23
C SER A 72 -14.14 -15.46 3.21
N GLN A 73 -14.84 -14.40 3.57
CA GLN A 73 -14.37 -13.37 4.51
C GLN A 73 -13.83 -13.95 5.85
N PRO A 74 -14.54 -14.86 6.57
CA PRO A 74 -14.03 -15.39 7.83
C PRO A 74 -12.73 -16.20 7.66
N ILE A 75 -12.62 -16.98 6.58
CA ILE A 75 -11.43 -17.79 6.26
C ILE A 75 -10.24 -16.88 5.98
N LEU A 76 -10.46 -15.81 5.20
CA LEU A 76 -9.43 -14.82 4.90
C LEU A 76 -8.96 -14.06 6.14
N LEU A 77 -9.90 -13.65 7.01
CA LEU A 77 -9.57 -12.97 8.26
C LEU A 77 -8.83 -13.88 9.25
N ASP A 78 -9.22 -15.15 9.37
CA ASP A 78 -8.52 -16.13 10.18
C ASP A 78 -7.08 -16.33 9.67
N HIS A 79 -6.91 -16.45 8.37
CA HIS A 79 -5.58 -16.55 7.77
C HIS A 79 -4.73 -15.30 8.05
N ILE A 80 -5.29 -14.10 7.89
CA ILE A 80 -4.59 -12.85 8.20
C ILE A 80 -4.16 -12.82 9.68
N ARG A 81 -5.05 -13.23 10.60
CA ARG A 81 -4.74 -13.31 12.03
C ARG A 81 -3.56 -14.25 12.33
N ARG A 82 -3.50 -15.41 11.68
CA ARG A 82 -2.42 -16.40 11.89
C ARG A 82 -1.05 -15.93 11.40
N PHE A 83 -1.01 -15.10 10.36
CA PHE A 83 0.23 -14.64 9.73
C PHE A 83 0.51 -13.16 9.96
N TYR A 84 -0.05 -12.63 11.05
CA TYR A 84 0.13 -11.26 11.48
C TYR A 84 1.15 -11.20 12.63
N SER A 85 2.14 -10.31 12.51
CA SER A 85 3.10 -9.99 13.57
C SER A 85 2.80 -8.62 14.16
N GLY A 86 2.28 -8.58 15.38
CA GLY A 86 2.17 -7.37 16.18
C GLY A 86 1.00 -7.36 17.18
N ASN A 87 0.87 -6.26 17.91
CA ASN A 87 -0.24 -5.99 18.84
C ASN A 87 -1.19 -4.91 18.28
N THR A 88 -1.42 -4.94 16.97
CA THR A 88 -2.23 -3.99 16.19
C THR A 88 -3.37 -4.70 15.46
N GLY A 89 -4.25 -3.95 14.79
CA GLY A 89 -5.37 -4.54 14.05
C GLY A 89 -4.88 -5.52 12.99
N THR A 90 -5.33 -6.78 13.03
CA THR A 90 -4.82 -7.85 12.14
C THR A 90 -5.01 -7.53 10.65
N ARG A 91 -6.10 -6.82 10.30
CA ARG A 91 -6.38 -6.35 8.93
C ARG A 91 -5.30 -5.43 8.36
N LEU A 92 -4.48 -4.82 9.21
CA LEU A 92 -3.37 -3.97 8.79
C LEU A 92 -2.27 -4.79 8.11
N ALA A 93 -2.19 -6.10 8.33
CA ALA A 93 -1.29 -6.98 7.56
C ALA A 93 -1.62 -7.00 6.06
N LEU A 94 -2.86 -6.71 5.66
CA LEU A 94 -3.21 -6.58 4.24
C LEU A 94 -2.50 -5.40 3.60
N PHE A 95 -2.42 -4.29 4.33
CA PHE A 95 -1.92 -3.02 3.83
C PHE A 95 -0.47 -2.72 4.20
N PHE A 96 0.11 -3.45 5.15
CA PHE A 96 1.48 -3.18 5.59
C PHE A 96 2.28 -4.47 5.53
N PRO A 97 3.13 -4.64 4.50
CA PRO A 97 3.96 -5.83 4.34
C PRO A 97 4.82 -6.16 5.56
N LEU A 98 5.22 -5.15 6.36
CA LEU A 98 6.00 -5.33 7.58
C LEU A 98 5.26 -6.06 8.71
N LEU A 99 3.92 -6.04 8.70
CA LEU A 99 3.09 -6.69 9.70
C LEU A 99 2.79 -8.14 9.35
N ARG A 100 3.34 -8.65 8.24
CA ARG A 100 3.20 -10.04 7.80
C ARG A 100 4.36 -10.86 8.37
N LEU A 101 4.06 -11.99 9.01
CA LEU A 101 5.08 -12.97 9.40
C LEU A 101 5.78 -13.52 8.14
N CYS A 102 7.10 -13.71 8.24
CA CYS A 102 8.07 -13.83 7.13
C CYS A 102 7.63 -14.70 5.92
N PRO A 103 7.99 -14.35 4.66
CA PRO A 103 7.44 -14.95 3.43
C PRO A 103 7.99 -16.35 3.08
N ALA A 104 9.04 -16.81 3.78
CA ALA A 104 9.75 -18.04 3.41
C ALA A 104 8.94 -19.33 3.68
N ALA A 105 7.89 -19.27 4.50
CA ALA A 105 7.04 -20.43 4.79
C ALA A 105 5.89 -20.63 3.78
N HIS A 106 5.79 -19.80 2.72
CA HIS A 106 4.53 -19.57 2.00
C HIS A 106 4.57 -19.69 0.47
N ALA A 107 5.55 -20.38 -0.11
CA ALA A 107 5.69 -20.53 -1.57
C ALA A 107 4.44 -21.07 -2.30
N ASN A 108 3.46 -21.64 -1.59
CA ASN A 108 2.18 -22.11 -2.13
C ASN A 108 0.94 -21.49 -1.46
N ASN A 109 1.09 -20.36 -0.76
CA ASN A 109 -0.01 -19.74 -0.04
C ASN A 109 -0.89 -18.92 -1.00
N PHE A 110 -2.18 -19.24 -1.05
CA PHE A 110 -3.14 -18.51 -1.88
C PHE A 110 -3.22 -17.01 -1.54
N MET A 111 -2.91 -16.64 -0.29
CA MET A 111 -2.88 -15.27 0.20
C MET A 111 -1.71 -14.45 -0.35
N GLN A 112 -0.67 -15.08 -0.88
CA GLN A 112 0.42 -14.36 -1.53
C GLN A 112 -0.09 -13.52 -2.69
N ASN A 113 -1.01 -14.04 -3.51
CA ASN A 113 -1.59 -13.29 -4.62
C ASN A 113 -2.44 -12.11 -4.12
N ILE A 114 -3.11 -12.26 -2.97
CA ILE A 114 -3.91 -11.20 -2.34
C ILE A 114 -2.98 -10.10 -1.80
N TYR A 115 -1.89 -10.47 -1.14
CA TYR A 115 -0.88 -9.54 -0.67
C TYR A 115 -0.17 -8.81 -1.82
N GLU A 116 0.24 -9.53 -2.87
CA GLU A 116 0.83 -8.93 -4.08
C GLU A 116 -0.12 -7.94 -4.75
N ALA A 117 -1.42 -8.26 -4.81
CA ALA A 117 -2.42 -7.35 -5.34
C ALA A 117 -2.59 -6.11 -4.46
N ALA A 118 -2.71 -6.28 -3.14
CA ALA A 118 -2.80 -5.17 -2.20
C ALA A 118 -1.60 -4.22 -2.29
N ASP A 119 -0.39 -4.77 -2.46
CA ASP A 119 0.85 -3.99 -2.59
C ASP A 119 0.96 -3.27 -3.94
N SER A 120 0.43 -3.88 -5.02
CA SER A 120 0.58 -3.38 -6.39
C SER A 120 -0.30 -2.18 -6.72
N PHE A 121 -1.51 -2.11 -6.18
CA PHE A 121 -2.44 -1.03 -6.53
C PHE A 121 -2.16 0.28 -5.79
N GLY A 122 -1.26 0.26 -4.80
CA GLY A 122 -1.08 1.38 -3.89
C GLY A 122 -2.34 1.63 -3.08
N TYR A 123 -2.19 2.23 -1.91
CA TYR A 123 -3.22 2.36 -0.88
C TYR A 123 -4.35 3.36 -1.21
N ALA A 124 -4.70 3.52 -2.48
CA ALA A 124 -5.49 4.62 -3.02
C ALA A 124 -6.95 4.67 -2.53
N ASP A 125 -7.52 3.57 -2.04
CA ASP A 125 -8.95 3.50 -1.70
C ASP A 125 -9.21 2.73 -0.39
N THR A 126 -8.44 3.05 0.66
CA THR A 126 -8.38 2.25 1.90
C THR A 126 -9.03 2.91 3.11
N GLN A 127 -10.01 3.80 2.94
CA GLN A 127 -10.69 4.52 4.04
C GLN A 127 -11.26 3.58 5.14
N GLN A 128 -11.37 2.29 4.88
CA GLN A 128 -11.84 1.27 5.80
C GLN A 128 -10.73 0.61 6.67
N ALA A 129 -9.45 0.86 6.40
CA ALA A 129 -8.37 0.42 7.28
C ALA A 129 -8.34 1.29 8.54
N LYS A 130 -9.02 0.86 9.62
CA LYS A 130 -8.98 1.49 10.95
C LYS A 130 -7.54 1.42 11.52
N CYS A 131 -6.66 2.29 11.04
CA CYS A 131 -5.29 2.39 11.51
C CYS A 131 -5.30 3.11 12.86
N THR A 132 -4.72 2.53 13.91
CA THR A 132 -4.60 3.27 15.18
C THR A 132 -3.32 4.10 15.19
N PRO A 133 -3.26 5.22 15.96
CA PRO A 133 -2.03 5.99 16.17
C PRO A 133 -0.83 5.12 16.59
N ALA A 134 -1.07 4.14 17.47
CA ALA A 134 -0.05 3.17 17.88
C ALA A 134 0.47 2.35 16.68
N THR A 135 -0.42 1.91 15.78
CA THR A 135 0.00 1.15 14.61
C THR A 135 0.81 2.00 13.63
N LEU A 136 0.40 3.26 13.43
CA LEU A 136 1.10 4.18 12.54
C LEU A 136 2.56 4.34 12.94
N LEU A 137 2.87 4.37 14.24
CA LEU A 137 4.25 4.50 14.71
C LEU A 137 5.13 3.30 14.34
N HIS A 138 4.55 2.11 14.16
CA HIS A 138 5.29 0.89 13.84
C HIS A 138 5.55 0.66 12.35
N VAL A 139 4.85 1.38 11.45
CA VAL A 139 5.01 1.18 9.99
C VAL A 139 6.19 1.96 9.41
N LEU A 140 6.55 1.66 8.15
CA LEU A 140 7.59 2.40 7.42
C LEU A 140 7.14 3.83 7.12
N LEU A 141 8.10 4.75 7.14
CA LEU A 141 7.88 6.14 6.76
C LEU A 141 7.40 6.27 5.30
N SER A 142 7.86 5.41 4.40
CA SER A 142 7.39 5.42 3.01
C SER A 142 5.92 5.03 2.89
N ALA A 143 5.42 4.14 3.75
CA ALA A 143 4.05 3.66 3.69
C ALA A 143 3.03 4.75 4.05
N ILE A 144 3.47 5.80 4.75
CA ILE A 144 2.60 6.91 5.13
C ILE A 144 2.48 8.00 4.06
N CYS A 145 3.19 7.89 2.96
CA CYS A 145 3.22 8.89 1.89
C CYS A 145 2.45 8.38 0.65
N ALA A 146 1.52 9.18 0.12
CA ALA A 146 0.67 8.80 -1.02
C ALA A 146 1.29 9.10 -2.41
N MET A 147 2.26 10.03 -2.47
CA MET A 147 2.87 10.46 -3.74
C MET A 147 4.35 10.81 -3.52
N ILE A 148 5.21 9.80 -3.44
CA ILE A 148 6.65 10.02 -3.30
C ILE A 148 7.26 10.19 -4.70
N PRO A 149 7.99 11.28 -4.98
CA PRO A 149 8.71 11.43 -6.24
C PRO A 149 9.69 10.27 -6.51
N THR A 150 9.98 10.01 -7.79
CA THR A 150 11.04 9.08 -8.18
C THR A 150 12.39 9.52 -7.60
N ASP A 151 13.19 8.58 -7.10
CA ASP A 151 14.50 8.81 -6.47
C ASP A 151 14.54 9.77 -5.26
N TYR A 152 13.39 9.95 -4.61
CA TYR A 152 13.30 10.78 -3.43
C TYR A 152 14.07 10.19 -2.23
N TRP A 153 14.42 11.05 -1.26
CA TRP A 153 15.27 10.60 -0.15
C TRP A 153 14.63 9.47 0.67
N ILE A 154 13.30 9.44 0.80
CA ILE A 154 12.56 8.39 1.53
C ILE A 154 12.72 7.01 0.86
N THR A 155 12.85 6.95 -0.47
CA THR A 155 12.93 5.68 -1.22
C THR A 155 14.36 5.15 -1.37
N ARG A 156 15.38 5.95 -1.00
CA ARG A 156 16.80 5.52 -1.03
C ARG A 156 17.03 4.32 -0.13
N SER A 157 17.88 3.38 -0.56
CA SER A 157 18.13 2.11 0.14
C SER A 157 18.47 2.26 1.64
N ARG A 158 19.25 3.28 2.00
CA ARG A 158 19.59 3.59 3.40
C ARG A 158 18.41 4.06 4.27
N HIS A 159 17.34 4.53 3.65
CA HIS A 159 16.16 5.09 4.32
C HIS A 159 14.90 4.21 4.18
N LYS A 160 14.95 3.14 3.37
CA LYS A 160 13.82 2.21 3.16
C LYS A 160 13.30 1.56 4.44
N LYS A 161 14.13 1.47 5.48
CA LYS A 161 13.79 0.85 6.79
C LYS A 161 13.38 1.86 7.86
N LEU A 162 13.33 3.16 7.54
CA LEU A 162 12.93 4.18 8.51
C LEU A 162 11.48 3.99 8.91
N LYS A 163 11.22 4.03 10.22
CA LYS A 163 9.88 3.88 10.81
C LYS A 163 9.28 5.24 11.11
N VAL A 164 7.96 5.30 11.14
CA VAL A 164 7.22 6.51 11.52
C VAL A 164 7.55 6.97 12.94
N SER A 165 7.78 6.04 13.88
CA SER A 165 8.20 6.37 15.26
C SER A 165 9.51 7.15 15.37
N GLN A 166 10.33 7.18 14.31
CA GLN A 166 11.56 7.96 14.27
C GLN A 166 11.34 9.40 13.83
N PHE A 167 10.11 9.74 13.43
CA PHE A 167 9.72 11.05 12.88
C PHE A 167 8.49 11.64 13.57
N PHE A 168 7.65 10.80 14.14
CA PHE A 168 6.43 11.15 14.83
C PHE A 168 6.39 10.46 16.20
N MET A 169 5.63 11.03 17.11
CA MET A 169 5.32 10.43 18.41
C MET A 169 3.85 10.56 18.73
N TYR A 170 3.38 9.74 19.68
CA TYR A 170 2.02 9.81 20.17
C TYR A 170 1.84 10.99 21.12
N ASP A 171 0.82 11.80 20.85
CA ASP A 171 0.35 12.86 21.73
C ASP A 171 -0.81 12.32 22.57
N HIS A 172 -0.54 12.12 23.86
CA HIS A 172 -1.52 11.61 24.82
C HIS A 172 -2.67 12.59 25.07
N HIS A 173 -2.46 13.89 24.87
CA HIS A 173 -3.46 14.91 25.14
C HIS A 173 -4.54 14.93 24.05
N PHE A 174 -4.13 14.75 22.79
CA PHE A 174 -5.03 14.80 21.64
C PHE A 174 -5.39 13.43 21.06
N GLY A 175 -4.81 12.34 21.57
CA GLY A 175 -5.08 10.98 21.12
C GLY A 175 -4.61 10.71 19.68
N CYS A 176 -3.60 11.44 19.22
CA CYS A 176 -3.14 11.45 17.83
C CYS A 176 -1.61 11.41 17.73
N ILE A 177 -1.04 11.15 16.56
CA ILE A 177 0.39 11.30 16.31
C ILE A 177 0.74 12.74 15.92
N ARG A 178 1.92 13.21 16.34
CA ARG A 178 2.48 14.51 15.95
C ARG A 178 3.93 14.38 15.53
N PRO A 179 4.45 15.28 14.68
CA PRO A 179 5.88 15.32 14.36
C PRO A 179 6.74 15.48 15.63
N LEU A 180 7.93 14.90 15.61
CA LEU A 180 8.94 15.11 16.65
C LEU A 180 9.44 16.55 16.64
N LEU A 181 9.57 17.13 17.83
CA LEU A 181 10.11 18.47 18.05
C LEU A 181 11.64 18.42 18.23
N SER A 182 12.32 19.54 17.94
CA SER A 182 13.77 19.63 18.15
C SER A 182 14.18 19.44 19.62
N SER A 183 13.32 19.83 20.56
CA SER A 183 13.51 19.64 22.00
C SER A 183 13.53 18.16 22.42
N GLU A 184 12.95 17.28 21.61
CA GLU A 184 12.84 15.84 21.89
C GLU A 184 14.04 15.04 21.40
N GLN A 185 15.08 15.73 20.90
CA GLN A 185 16.34 15.16 20.44
C GLN A 185 16.14 13.94 19.51
N PRO A 186 15.48 14.12 18.35
CA PRO A 186 15.22 13.03 17.44
C PRO A 186 16.53 12.40 16.95
N PHE A 187 16.53 11.08 16.76
CA PHE A 187 17.69 10.33 16.22
C PHE A 187 18.20 10.88 14.88
N TYR A 188 17.30 11.45 14.06
CA TYR A 188 17.63 12.01 12.75
C TYR A 188 17.12 13.45 12.60
N PRO A 189 17.71 14.43 13.30
CA PRO A 189 17.16 15.80 13.38
C PRO A 189 17.06 16.48 12.01
N ARG A 190 18.04 16.25 11.14
CA ARG A 190 18.05 16.76 9.76
C ARG A 190 16.98 16.11 8.87
N LEU A 191 16.64 14.85 9.12
CA LEU A 191 15.60 14.17 8.34
C LEU A 191 14.20 14.55 8.83
N VAL A 192 14.01 14.73 10.14
CA VAL A 192 12.74 15.19 10.72
C VAL A 192 12.40 16.59 10.24
N SER A 193 13.36 17.53 10.27
CA SER A 193 13.15 18.89 9.75
C SER A 193 12.91 18.89 8.25
N ARG A 194 13.65 18.06 7.49
CA ARG A 194 13.45 17.88 6.06
C ARG A 194 12.04 17.35 5.76
N LEU A 195 11.60 16.28 6.42
CA LEU A 195 10.26 15.71 6.23
C LEU A 195 9.17 16.75 6.51
N SER A 196 9.29 17.48 7.61
CA SER A 196 8.32 18.50 8.01
C SER A 196 8.22 19.61 6.95
N ARG A 197 9.36 20.07 6.43
CA ARG A 197 9.42 21.03 5.32
C ARG A 197 8.83 20.46 4.03
N ASP A 198 9.13 19.21 3.71
CA ASP A 198 8.67 18.56 2.48
C ASP A 198 7.14 18.34 2.50
N ILE A 199 6.56 18.05 3.67
CA ILE A 199 5.10 17.99 3.89
C ILE A 199 4.48 19.38 3.79
N HIS A 200 5.07 20.39 4.46
CA HIS A 200 4.58 21.77 4.44
C HIS A 200 4.55 22.35 3.02
N ASN A 201 5.63 22.13 2.26
CA ASN A 201 5.77 22.56 0.86
C ASN A 201 4.97 21.69 -0.12
N ARG A 202 4.20 20.71 0.36
CA ARG A 202 3.39 19.77 -0.44
C ARG A 202 4.21 18.97 -1.47
N ILE A 203 5.52 18.85 -1.25
CA ILE A 203 6.42 17.99 -2.06
C ILE A 203 6.09 16.52 -1.77
N ILE A 204 5.80 16.20 -0.52
CA ILE A 204 5.24 14.91 -0.10
C ILE A 204 3.84 15.12 0.43
N LYS A 205 2.92 14.27 -0.01
CA LYS A 205 1.56 14.19 0.55
C LYS A 205 1.44 12.96 1.42
N LEU A 206 0.92 13.15 2.63
CA LEU A 206 0.53 12.04 3.50
C LEU A 206 -0.70 11.35 2.94
N ASN A 207 -0.78 10.04 3.16
CA ASN A 207 -1.93 9.25 2.79
C ASN A 207 -3.18 9.73 3.55
N GLN A 208 -4.35 9.70 2.89
CA GLN A 208 -5.65 10.02 3.47
C GLN A 208 -5.96 9.22 4.74
N LEU A 209 -5.42 8.01 4.86
CA LEU A 209 -5.56 7.17 6.07
C LEU A 209 -4.97 7.77 7.33
N ILE A 210 -4.13 8.78 7.21
CA ILE A 210 -3.21 9.20 8.27
C ILE A 210 -3.58 10.59 8.75
N TRP A 211 -4.14 11.41 7.86
CA TRP A 211 -4.66 12.72 8.20
C TRP A 211 -5.58 12.74 9.44
N PRO A 212 -6.50 11.77 9.63
CA PRO A 212 -7.33 11.74 10.84
C PRO A 212 -6.55 11.50 12.13
N HIS A 213 -5.36 10.90 12.03
CA HIS A 213 -4.53 10.53 13.16
C HIS A 213 -3.38 11.50 13.39
N ILE A 214 -3.17 12.49 12.53
CA ILE A 214 -2.14 13.51 12.75
C ILE A 214 -2.77 14.73 13.39
N LEU A 215 -2.10 15.28 14.40
CA LEU A 215 -2.45 16.56 14.99
C LEU A 215 -2.49 17.64 13.89
N ASN A 216 -3.69 18.01 13.45
CA ASN A 216 -3.89 19.06 12.47
C ASN A 216 -3.92 20.40 13.21
N GLN A 217 -2.80 21.13 13.19
CA GLN A 217 -2.68 22.47 13.79
C GLN A 217 -3.60 23.52 13.13
N ASN A 218 -4.37 23.16 12.10
CA ASN A 218 -5.29 24.05 11.39
C ASN A 218 -6.70 24.16 12.00
N LYS A 219 -6.97 23.58 13.17
CA LYS A 219 -8.08 24.10 13.97
C LYS A 219 -7.58 25.38 14.63
N PRO A 220 -8.21 26.55 14.37
CA PRO A 220 -7.84 27.76 15.10
C PRO A 220 -7.97 27.41 16.57
N LEU A 221 -6.87 27.55 17.32
CA LEU A 221 -6.92 27.65 18.77
C LEU A 221 -8.02 28.68 19.04
N GLY A 222 -9.14 28.19 19.57
CA GLY A 222 -10.27 29.03 19.91
C GLY A 222 -9.75 30.16 20.75
N ARG A 223 -9.77 31.37 20.20
CA ARG A 223 -9.85 32.57 21.00
C ARG A 223 -11.10 32.40 21.85
N SER A 224 -10.93 32.34 23.17
CA SER A 224 -11.86 32.82 24.21
C SER A 224 -11.12 32.60 25.54
N ILE A 225 -10.49 33.66 26.05
CA ILE A 225 -10.85 34.40 27.29
C ILE A 225 -10.60 33.54 28.52
#